data_AF-A0A068VTS1-F1
#
_entry.id   AF-A0A068VTS1-F1
#
_cell.length_a   1.000
_cell.length_b   1.000
_cell.length_c   1.000
_cell.angle_alpha   90.00
_cell.angle_beta   90.00
_cell.angle_gamma   90.00
#
_symmetry.space_group_name_H-M   'P 1'
#
loop_
_entity.id
_entity.type
_entity.pdbx_description
1 polymer ?
#
loop_
_entity_poly.entity_id
_entity_poly.type
_entity_poly.pdbx_seq_one_letter_code
_entity_poly.pdbx_strand_id
1 'polypeptide(L)'
;MSLARRALTVALAGACALVALSGCGGSTSTAPASTPGSHATTPTPDASASPSASRKAATTATLPASFEGWTTSPAPSASATQIDSARATLQTAIYQGPAGAGTRIITLVSTEDRGYAASQLRLLVGPTLHGLSTCGTLAQIDNSVSCVVEMDDGLLQVTGTGTDVATLAAFANDLYASLG
;
A
#
# COMPACT_ATOMS: atom_id res chain seq x y z
N MET A 1 2.46 -41.18 -13.95
CA MET A 1 1.80 -39.85 -13.99
C MET A 1 2.69 -38.87 -13.26
N SER A 2 3.31 -37.91 -13.95
CA SER A 2 4.01 -36.76 -13.37
C SER A 2 4.43 -35.84 -14.50
N LEU A 3 4.14 -34.52 -14.40
CA LEU A 3 5.02 -33.41 -14.80
C LEU A 3 4.31 -32.05 -14.63
N ALA A 4 5.12 -30.99 -14.62
CA ALA A 4 4.74 -29.58 -14.69
C ALA A 4 4.11 -28.95 -13.42
N ARG A 5 4.93 -28.83 -12.36
CA ARG A 5 4.91 -27.57 -11.58
C ARG A 5 5.20 -26.42 -12.55
N ARG A 6 4.22 -25.55 -12.81
CA ARG A 6 4.47 -24.27 -13.51
C ARG A 6 4.78 -23.21 -12.46
N ALA A 7 6.02 -22.72 -12.46
CA ALA A 7 6.39 -21.54 -11.72
C ALA A 7 5.67 -20.31 -12.31
N LEU A 8 5.04 -19.49 -11.45
CA LEU A 8 4.44 -18.23 -11.86
C LEU A 8 5.41 -17.09 -11.56
N THR A 9 6.27 -16.80 -12.53
CA THR A 9 7.22 -15.67 -12.44
C THR A 9 6.47 -14.36 -12.71
N VAL A 10 6.06 -13.65 -11.66
CA VAL A 10 5.49 -12.31 -11.79
C VAL A 10 6.64 -11.30 -11.84
N ALA A 11 7.02 -10.89 -13.05
CA ALA A 11 7.96 -9.80 -13.27
C ALA A 11 7.20 -8.47 -13.31
N LEU A 12 7.45 -7.57 -12.37
CA LEU A 12 7.04 -6.16 -12.52
C LEU A 12 8.03 -5.45 -13.45
N ALA A 13 7.58 -5.11 -14.66
CA ALA A 13 8.31 -4.26 -15.59
C ALA A 13 7.33 -3.46 -16.46
N GLY A 14 7.51 -2.14 -16.51
CA GLY A 14 6.70 -1.21 -17.31
C GLY A 14 5.96 -0.15 -16.47
N ALA A 15 5.92 1.12 -16.85
CA ALA A 15 6.49 1.73 -18.06
C ALA A 15 6.79 3.24 -17.87
N CYS A 16 7.79 3.72 -18.62
CA CYS A 16 8.00 5.15 -18.91
C CYS A 16 7.06 5.66 -20.02
N ALA A 17 7.09 6.99 -20.26
CA ALA A 17 6.26 7.78 -21.20
C ALA A 17 4.84 8.08 -20.67
N LEU A 18 4.11 9.14 -21.04
CA LEU A 18 4.13 10.15 -22.12
C LEU A 18 3.77 11.55 -21.50
N VAL A 19 3.91 12.76 -22.08
CA VAL A 19 4.47 13.30 -23.34
C VAL A 19 4.78 14.81 -23.14
N ALA A 20 5.60 15.45 -23.99
CA ALA A 20 5.74 16.92 -24.03
C ALA A 20 4.70 17.56 -24.97
N LEU A 21 3.97 18.58 -24.49
CA LEU A 21 3.00 19.33 -25.30
C LEU A 21 3.39 20.82 -25.39
N SER A 22 4.04 21.16 -26.50
CA SER A 22 4.30 22.53 -26.95
C SER A 22 3.04 23.17 -27.55
N GLY A 23 2.70 24.41 -27.18
CA GLY A 23 1.56 25.09 -27.80
C GLY A 23 1.16 26.45 -27.20
N CYS A 24 2.07 27.41 -27.13
CA CYS A 24 1.71 28.80 -26.79
C CYS A 24 1.48 29.63 -28.06
N GLY A 25 0.25 29.59 -28.59
CA GLY A 25 -0.25 30.52 -29.62
C GLY A 25 -1.11 31.60 -28.97
N GLY A 26 -0.83 32.88 -29.27
CA GLY A 26 -1.42 34.00 -28.53
C GLY A 26 -2.65 34.66 -29.15
N SER A 27 -3.19 35.65 -28.41
CA SER A 27 -4.31 36.56 -28.74
C SER A 27 -5.71 35.93 -28.63
N THR A 28 -6.74 36.60 -28.13
CA THR A 28 -6.94 38.05 -27.87
C THR A 28 -7.46 38.37 -26.47
N SER A 29 -7.27 39.63 -26.04
CA SER A 29 -7.86 40.19 -24.82
C SER A 29 -9.34 40.50 -24.98
N THR A 30 -10.16 40.10 -24.01
CA THR A 30 -11.44 40.77 -23.66
C THR A 30 -11.81 40.42 -22.22
N ALA A 31 -11.63 41.36 -21.29
CA ALA A 31 -12.26 41.31 -19.97
C ALA A 31 -13.72 41.78 -20.10
N PRO A 32 -14.62 41.28 -19.23
CA PRO A 32 -15.32 42.26 -18.39
C PRO A 32 -15.59 41.82 -16.93
N ALA A 33 -15.61 42.85 -16.07
CA ALA A 33 -16.49 43.04 -14.91
C ALA A 33 -16.64 41.92 -13.85
N SER A 34 -15.88 42.11 -12.77
CA SER A 34 -16.30 42.10 -11.35
C SER A 34 -17.67 41.48 -10.97
N THR A 35 -17.62 40.42 -10.16
CA THR A 35 -18.73 39.91 -9.33
C THR A 35 -18.24 39.73 -7.88
N PRO A 36 -19.08 39.87 -6.83
CA PRO A 36 -18.61 40.02 -5.46
C PRO A 36 -17.87 38.81 -4.90
N GLY A 37 -16.88 39.08 -4.04
CA GLY A 37 -16.04 38.07 -3.42
C GLY A 37 -16.79 37.18 -2.44
N SER A 38 -17.17 35.99 -2.89
CA SER A 38 -17.30 34.82 -2.00
C SER A 38 -15.89 34.35 -1.66
N HIS A 39 -15.44 34.59 -0.44
CA HIS A 39 -14.23 33.94 0.08
C HIS A 39 -14.50 32.43 0.16
N ALA A 40 -14.12 31.70 -0.89
CA ALA A 40 -13.92 30.27 -0.80
C ALA A 40 -12.78 30.05 0.20
N THR A 41 -13.12 29.67 1.43
CA THR A 41 -12.16 29.07 2.35
C THR A 41 -11.63 27.81 1.71
N THR A 42 -10.47 27.92 1.06
CA THR A 42 -9.63 26.77 0.72
C THR A 42 -9.53 25.91 1.98
N PRO A 43 -9.93 24.63 1.95
CA PRO A 43 -9.63 23.75 3.06
C PRO A 43 -8.11 23.64 3.14
N THR A 44 -7.51 24.33 4.10
CA THR A 44 -6.13 24.08 4.51
C THR A 44 -6.01 22.59 4.76
N PRO A 45 -5.06 21.86 4.15
CA PRO A 45 -4.76 20.50 4.58
C PRO A 45 -4.38 20.59 6.05
N ASP A 46 -5.19 19.95 6.91
CA ASP A 46 -4.99 20.05 8.35
C ASP A 46 -3.72 19.28 8.72
N ALA A 47 -2.61 20.01 8.79
CA ALA A 47 -1.29 19.50 9.15
C ALA A 47 -1.22 19.28 10.67
N SER A 48 -2.18 18.53 11.21
CA SER A 48 -2.32 18.19 12.63
C SER A 48 -3.05 16.87 12.85
N ALA A 49 -2.64 15.84 12.10
CA ALA A 49 -2.62 14.49 12.63
C ALA A 49 -1.17 14.18 13.07
N SER A 50 -0.87 14.36 14.36
CA SER A 50 0.32 13.78 14.99
C SER A 50 -0.10 12.50 15.71
N PRO A 51 -0.04 11.32 15.07
CA PRO A 51 -0.23 10.06 15.76
C PRO A 51 1.04 9.77 16.57
N SER A 52 1.18 10.40 17.74
CA SER A 52 2.27 10.15 18.70
C SER A 52 2.09 8.83 19.48
N ALA A 53 1.55 7.81 18.80
CA ALA A 53 1.80 6.42 19.16
C ALA A 53 3.05 6.01 18.38
N SER A 54 4.13 5.64 19.07
CA SER A 54 5.35 5.16 18.42
C SER A 54 5.01 3.99 17.49
N ARG A 55 5.30 4.16 16.19
CA ARG A 55 5.11 3.08 15.24
C ARG A 55 6.11 1.97 15.52
N LYS A 56 5.75 0.74 15.21
CA LYS A 56 6.70 -0.37 15.19
C LYS A 56 7.73 -0.13 14.09
N ALA A 57 8.99 -0.51 14.33
CA ALA A 57 10.01 -0.58 13.30
C ALA A 57 9.82 -1.86 12.46
N ALA A 58 9.82 -1.72 11.14
CA ALA A 58 9.80 -2.82 10.19
C ALA A 58 11.09 -3.64 10.21
N THR A 59 12.25 -3.03 10.54
CA THR A 59 13.53 -3.77 10.61
C THR A 59 13.59 -4.80 11.73
N THR A 60 12.86 -4.60 12.84
CA THR A 60 12.79 -5.59 13.92
C THR A 60 11.58 -6.52 13.79
N ALA A 61 10.52 -6.06 13.12
CA ALA A 61 9.28 -6.81 12.98
C ALA A 61 9.45 -8.13 12.20
N THR A 62 8.83 -9.19 12.70
CA THR A 62 8.77 -10.49 12.01
C THR A 62 7.32 -10.89 11.72
N LEU A 63 7.05 -11.36 10.49
CA LEU A 63 5.74 -11.96 10.16
C LEU A 63 5.59 -13.31 10.89
N PRO A 64 4.52 -13.54 11.68
CA PRO A 64 4.30 -14.83 12.33
C PRO A 64 3.99 -15.94 11.30
N ALA A 65 4.17 -17.20 11.68
CA ALA A 65 3.73 -18.33 10.85
C ALA A 65 2.20 -18.58 10.95
N SER A 66 1.58 -18.07 12.02
CA SER A 66 0.15 -18.18 12.31
C SER A 66 -0.30 -17.11 13.31
N PHE A 67 -1.49 -16.54 13.13
CA PHE A 67 -2.17 -15.68 14.10
C PHE A 67 -3.69 -15.74 13.89
N GLU A 68 -4.50 -15.62 14.94
CA GLU A 68 -5.99 -15.55 14.87
C GLU A 68 -6.66 -16.56 13.90
N GLY A 69 -6.20 -17.81 13.90
CA GLY A 69 -6.72 -18.87 13.03
C GLY A 69 -6.28 -18.82 11.56
N TRP A 70 -5.47 -17.83 11.18
CA TRP A 70 -4.77 -17.76 9.90
C TRP A 70 -3.40 -18.45 9.99
N THR A 71 -2.99 -19.11 8.90
CA THR A 71 -1.71 -19.81 8.81
C THR A 71 -1.04 -19.58 7.46
N THR A 72 0.29 -19.65 7.39
CA THR A 72 1.05 -19.61 6.12
C THR A 72 1.91 -20.87 5.95
N SER A 73 1.98 -21.37 4.73
CA SER A 73 2.83 -22.49 4.34
C SER A 73 3.36 -22.27 2.92
N PRO A 74 4.68 -22.07 2.72
CA PRO A 74 5.74 -22.09 3.73
C PRO A 74 5.61 -20.96 4.77
N ALA A 75 6.35 -21.09 5.87
CA ALA A 75 6.52 -20.02 6.86
C ALA A 75 7.19 -18.79 6.21
N PRO A 76 6.98 -17.57 6.74
CA PRO A 76 7.53 -16.36 6.14
C PRO A 76 9.06 -16.39 6.20
N SER A 77 9.72 -15.90 5.16
CA SER A 77 11.17 -15.78 5.13
C SER A 77 11.59 -14.37 4.73
N ALA A 78 12.57 -13.84 5.46
CA ALA A 78 13.21 -12.58 5.13
C ALA A 78 14.20 -12.75 3.98
N SER A 79 14.09 -11.91 2.96
CA SER A 79 15.01 -11.85 1.82
C SER A 79 15.55 -10.43 1.68
N ALA A 80 16.88 -10.29 1.72
CA ALA A 80 17.53 -9.03 1.39
C ALA A 80 17.31 -8.74 -0.11
N THR A 81 16.93 -7.51 -0.42
CA THR A 81 16.59 -7.05 -1.77
C THR A 81 17.10 -5.63 -2.02
N GLN A 82 16.95 -5.17 -3.25
CA GLN A 82 17.12 -3.77 -3.63
C GLN A 82 15.81 -3.26 -4.23
N ILE A 83 15.31 -2.14 -3.71
CA ILE A 83 14.15 -1.43 -4.24
C ILE A 83 14.68 -0.12 -4.81
N ASP A 84 14.59 0.03 -6.14
CA ASP A 84 15.25 1.08 -6.91
C ASP A 84 16.74 1.19 -6.57
N SER A 85 17.14 2.19 -5.78
CA SER A 85 18.52 2.38 -5.32
C SER A 85 18.73 2.06 -3.83
N ALA A 86 17.66 1.81 -3.07
CA ALA A 86 17.71 1.58 -1.62
C ALA A 86 17.85 0.10 -1.28
N ARG A 87 18.54 -0.19 -0.17
CA ARG A 87 18.55 -1.52 0.44
C ARG A 87 17.24 -1.74 1.18
N ALA A 88 16.69 -2.94 1.05
CA ALA A 88 15.47 -3.34 1.74
C ALA A 88 15.51 -4.82 2.16
N THR A 89 14.69 -5.18 3.13
CA THR A 89 14.38 -6.57 3.46
C THR A 89 12.89 -6.81 3.23
N LEU A 90 12.56 -7.83 2.45
CA LEU A 90 11.19 -8.27 2.21
C LEU A 90 10.91 -9.55 3.00
N GLN A 91 9.82 -9.55 3.76
CA GLN A 91 9.17 -10.77 4.24
C GLN A 91 7.82 -10.89 3.52
N THR A 92 7.61 -11.98 2.80
CA THR A 92 6.32 -12.26 2.15
C THR A 92 5.68 -13.52 2.72
N ALA A 93 4.36 -13.50 2.85
CA ALA A 93 3.57 -14.61 3.36
C ALA A 93 2.23 -14.71 2.62
N ILE A 94 1.75 -15.93 2.42
CA ILE A 94 0.42 -16.20 1.86
C ILE A 94 -0.40 -16.84 2.97
N TYR A 95 -1.22 -16.02 3.62
CA TYR A 95 -2.06 -16.47 4.72
C TYR A 95 -3.37 -17.07 4.20
N GLN A 96 -3.65 -18.28 4.68
CA GLN A 96 -4.88 -19.02 4.46
C GLN A 96 -5.70 -18.95 5.74
N GLY A 97 -6.92 -18.43 5.61
CA GLY A 97 -7.83 -18.25 6.74
C GLY A 97 -8.83 -19.40 6.90
N PRO A 98 -9.80 -19.23 7.81
CA PRO A 98 -10.96 -20.11 7.93
C PRO A 98 -11.71 -20.27 6.60
N ALA A 99 -12.46 -21.37 6.46
CA ALA A 99 -13.21 -21.65 5.24
C ALA A 99 -14.14 -20.48 4.86
N GLY A 100 -13.98 -19.97 3.64
CA GLY A 100 -14.73 -18.82 3.11
C GLY A 100 -14.06 -17.45 3.33
N ALA A 101 -13.05 -17.31 4.19
CA ALA A 101 -12.35 -16.03 4.40
C ALA A 101 -11.46 -15.62 3.20
N GLY A 102 -11.05 -16.61 2.39
CA GLY A 102 -10.15 -16.43 1.25
C GLY A 102 -8.67 -16.37 1.64
N THR A 103 -7.85 -15.90 0.70
CA THR A 103 -6.40 -15.80 0.85
C THR A 103 -5.97 -14.35 1.04
N ARG A 104 -4.92 -14.12 1.82
CA ARG A 104 -4.27 -12.81 1.98
C ARG A 104 -2.80 -12.91 1.60
N ILE A 105 -2.34 -11.96 0.78
CA ILE A 105 -0.92 -11.81 0.44
C ILE A 105 -0.38 -10.68 1.31
N ILE A 106 0.62 -10.98 2.13
CA ILE A 106 1.21 -10.05 3.08
C ILE A 106 2.64 -9.80 2.62
N THR A 107 3.02 -8.52 2.61
CA THR A 107 4.40 -8.07 2.41
C THR A 107 4.76 -7.12 3.53
N LEU A 108 5.73 -7.50 4.36
CA LEU A 108 6.41 -6.61 5.30
C LEU A 108 7.72 -6.17 4.64
N VAL A 109 7.92 -4.86 4.53
CA VAL A 109 9.10 -4.24 3.93
C VAL A 109 9.80 -3.41 4.99
N SER A 110 11.08 -3.68 5.27
CA SER A 110 11.97 -2.69 5.88
C SER A 110 12.88 -2.10 4.81
N THR A 111 13.13 -0.80 4.85
CA THR A 111 13.93 -0.09 3.83
C THR A 111 14.54 1.19 4.37
N GLU A 112 15.71 1.55 3.86
CA GLU A 112 16.36 2.83 4.13
C GLU A 112 15.62 4.01 3.44
N ASP A 113 14.78 3.74 2.44
CA ASP A 113 13.97 4.75 1.76
C ASP A 113 12.71 5.14 2.55
N ARG A 114 12.81 6.27 3.28
CA ARG A 114 11.69 6.88 4.00
C ARG A 114 10.54 7.34 3.09
N GLY A 115 10.76 7.48 1.78
CA GLY A 115 9.71 7.81 0.81
C GLY A 115 8.85 6.60 0.41
N TYR A 116 9.28 5.37 0.69
CA TYR A 116 8.69 4.17 0.14
C TYR A 116 7.25 3.91 0.60
N ALA A 117 6.93 4.12 1.88
CA ALA A 117 5.56 3.94 2.37
C ALA A 117 4.58 4.93 1.72
N ALA A 118 4.98 6.20 1.63
CA ALA A 118 4.21 7.24 0.95
C ALA A 118 4.10 7.00 -0.57
N SER A 119 5.06 6.32 -1.21
CA SER A 119 4.98 5.95 -2.63
C SER A 119 4.00 4.79 -2.84
N GLN A 120 3.96 3.78 -1.97
CA GLN A 120 2.95 2.71 -2.04
C GLN A 120 1.53 3.24 -1.79
N LEU A 121 1.34 4.17 -0.86
CA LEU A 121 0.02 4.79 -0.61
C LEU A 121 -0.53 5.53 -1.84
N ARG A 122 0.34 6.11 -2.69
CA ARG A 122 -0.06 6.77 -3.94
C ARG A 122 -0.53 5.81 -5.03
N LEU A 123 -0.29 4.50 -4.89
CA LEU A 123 -0.78 3.47 -5.82
C LEU A 123 -2.21 3.01 -5.49
N LEU A 124 -2.74 3.39 -4.32
CA LEU A 124 -4.12 3.09 -3.91
C LEU A 124 -5.11 4.04 -4.58
N VAL A 125 -6.13 3.49 -5.22
CA VAL A 125 -7.27 4.23 -5.77
C VAL A 125 -8.39 4.28 -4.72
N GLY A 126 -8.96 5.47 -4.53
CA GLY A 126 -9.97 5.73 -3.50
C GLY A 126 -9.51 5.39 -2.08
N PRO A 127 -8.32 5.83 -1.62
CA PRO A 127 -7.79 5.44 -0.31
C PRO A 127 -8.68 5.95 0.83
N THR A 128 -8.88 5.08 1.83
CA THR A 128 -9.69 5.31 3.03
C THR A 128 -8.91 4.85 4.26
N LEU A 129 -8.98 5.61 5.35
CA LEU A 129 -8.26 5.30 6.59
C LEU A 129 -9.14 4.45 7.52
N HIS A 130 -8.63 3.30 7.93
CA HIS A 130 -9.26 2.35 8.84
C HIS A 130 -8.28 1.97 9.95
N GLY A 131 -8.41 2.61 11.12
CA GLY A 131 -7.44 2.44 12.21
C GLY A 131 -6.07 3.00 11.82
N LEU A 132 -5.04 2.15 11.85
CA LEU A 132 -3.69 2.47 11.39
C LEU A 132 -3.47 2.15 9.91
N SER A 133 -4.38 1.39 9.28
CA SER A 133 -4.27 0.98 7.87
C SER A 133 -4.97 1.96 6.93
N THR A 134 -4.28 2.39 5.89
CA THR A 134 -4.90 3.07 4.74
C THR A 134 -5.17 2.05 3.64
N CYS A 135 -6.42 1.93 3.21
CA CYS A 135 -6.87 0.89 2.29
C CYS A 135 -7.51 1.49 1.04
N GLY A 136 -7.26 0.86 -0.12
CA GLY A 136 -7.88 1.22 -1.40
C GLY A 136 -7.76 0.08 -2.41
N THR A 137 -8.26 0.28 -3.63
CA THR A 137 -8.09 -0.70 -4.70
C THR A 137 -6.76 -0.47 -5.44
N LEU A 138 -6.16 -1.52 -5.99
CA LEU A 138 -4.97 -1.39 -6.84
C LEU A 138 -5.41 -1.22 -8.30
N ALA A 139 -5.04 -0.11 -8.94
CA ALA A 139 -5.45 0.23 -10.30
C ALA A 139 -5.10 -0.84 -11.37
N GLN A 140 -4.13 -1.71 -11.09
CA GLN A 140 -3.63 -2.73 -12.01
C GLN A 140 -4.17 -4.14 -11.73
N ILE A 141 -4.97 -4.35 -10.68
CA ILE A 141 -5.45 -5.67 -10.27
C ILE A 141 -6.94 -5.60 -9.93
N ASP A 142 -7.79 -6.08 -10.85
CA ASP A 142 -9.24 -6.13 -10.68
C ASP A 142 -9.66 -6.87 -9.42
N ASN A 143 -10.69 -6.35 -8.73
CA ASN A 143 -11.27 -6.92 -7.51
C ASN A 143 -10.26 -7.16 -6.38
N SER A 144 -9.14 -6.42 -6.37
CA SER A 144 -8.19 -6.40 -5.25
C SER A 144 -8.42 -5.17 -4.36
N VAL A 145 -8.28 -5.38 -3.07
CA VAL A 145 -8.09 -4.32 -2.07
C VAL A 145 -6.71 -4.53 -1.46
N SER A 146 -6.00 -3.43 -1.23
CA SER A 146 -4.73 -3.38 -0.54
C SER A 146 -4.81 -2.41 0.63
N CYS A 147 -4.43 -2.87 1.81
CA CYS A 147 -4.29 -2.08 3.04
C CYS A 147 -2.81 -1.93 3.38
N VAL A 148 -2.37 -0.70 3.68
CA VAL A 148 -0.99 -0.37 4.03
C VAL A 148 -0.97 0.27 5.42
N VAL A 149 -0.13 -0.25 6.32
CA VAL A 149 0.20 0.36 7.61
C VAL A 149 1.63 0.89 7.54
N GLU A 150 1.82 2.19 7.77
CA GLU A 150 3.15 2.79 7.82
C GLU A 150 3.94 2.35 9.06
N MET A 151 5.25 2.16 8.89
CA MET A 151 6.22 1.81 9.94
C MET A 151 7.37 2.81 9.92
N ASP A 152 8.16 2.92 10.98
CA ASP A 152 9.17 4.00 11.09
C ASP A 152 10.30 3.91 10.04
N ASP A 153 10.57 2.71 9.55
CA ASP A 153 11.59 2.38 8.53
C ASP A 153 11.04 1.39 7.49
N GLY A 154 9.75 1.49 7.15
CA GLY A 154 9.12 0.57 6.22
C GLY A 154 7.59 0.60 6.21
N LEU A 155 6.98 -0.54 5.87
CA LEU A 155 5.53 -0.72 5.87
C LEU A 155 5.11 -2.19 5.99
N LEU A 156 3.87 -2.40 6.45
CA LEU A 156 3.13 -3.64 6.28
C LEU A 156 2.06 -3.44 5.22
N GLN A 157 2.09 -4.21 4.13
CA GLN A 157 1.04 -4.25 3.11
C GLN A 157 0.30 -5.59 3.17
N VAL A 158 -1.03 -5.53 3.15
CA VAL A 158 -1.91 -6.69 3.04
C VAL A 158 -2.83 -6.52 1.85
N THR A 159 -2.77 -7.46 0.91
CA THR A 159 -3.63 -7.49 -0.28
C THR A 159 -4.57 -8.70 -0.23
N GLY A 160 -5.85 -8.47 -0.52
CA GLY A 160 -6.88 -9.51 -0.63
C GLY A 160 -7.71 -9.31 -1.90
N THR A 161 -8.13 -10.42 -2.51
CA THR A 161 -9.09 -10.40 -3.63
C THR A 161 -10.48 -10.80 -3.15
N GLY A 162 -11.52 -10.21 -3.76
CA GLY A 162 -12.92 -10.51 -3.43
C GLY A 162 -13.30 -10.28 -1.96
N THR A 163 -12.58 -9.41 -1.27
CA THR A 163 -12.73 -9.10 0.16
C THR A 163 -13.14 -7.64 0.30
N ASP A 164 -14.05 -7.32 1.21
CA ASP A 164 -14.41 -5.93 1.51
C ASP A 164 -13.28 -5.19 2.26
N VAL A 165 -13.29 -3.87 2.15
CA VAL A 165 -12.23 -3.01 2.71
C VAL A 165 -12.15 -3.11 4.23
N ALA A 166 -13.28 -3.21 4.94
CA ALA A 166 -13.32 -3.20 6.39
C ALA A 166 -12.76 -4.50 6.98
N THR A 167 -13.12 -5.66 6.41
CA THR A 167 -12.55 -6.97 6.80
C THR A 167 -11.05 -7.03 6.54
N LEU A 168 -10.58 -6.50 5.40
CA LEU A 168 -9.14 -6.47 5.10
C LEU A 168 -8.38 -5.53 6.04
N ALA A 169 -8.96 -4.37 6.36
CA ALA A 169 -8.40 -3.41 7.30
C ALA A 169 -8.29 -3.98 8.72
N ALA A 170 -9.33 -4.66 9.22
CA ALA A 170 -9.30 -5.32 10.52
C ALA A 170 -8.12 -6.31 10.61
N PHE A 171 -8.04 -7.24 9.65
CA PHE A 171 -6.92 -8.17 9.53
C PHE A 171 -5.55 -7.47 9.49
N ALA A 172 -5.41 -6.35 8.76
CA ALA A 172 -4.15 -5.62 8.66
C ALA A 172 -3.75 -4.95 9.98
N ASN A 173 -4.72 -4.38 10.72
CA ASN A 173 -4.48 -3.80 12.05
C ASN A 173 -4.14 -4.86 13.10
N ASP A 174 -4.85 -6.01 13.09
CA ASP A 174 -4.61 -7.11 14.03
C ASP A 174 -3.24 -7.78 13.77
N LEU A 175 -2.90 -8.02 12.50
CA LEU A 175 -1.57 -8.50 12.11
C LEU A 175 -0.49 -7.51 12.56
N TYR A 176 -0.67 -6.22 12.30
CA TYR A 176 0.27 -5.18 12.74
C TYR A 176 0.48 -5.21 14.26
N ALA A 177 -0.61 -5.32 15.05
CA ALA A 177 -0.53 -5.42 16.51
C ALA A 177 0.31 -6.64 16.94
N SER A 178 0.16 -7.78 16.26
CA SER A 178 0.87 -9.03 16.53
C SER A 178 2.36 -9.04 16.18
N LEU A 179 2.86 -8.08 15.37
CA LEU A 179 4.28 -8.02 15.00
C LEU A 179 5.16 -7.77 16.23
N GLY A 180 6.09 -8.69 16.51
CA GLY A 180 7.18 -8.53 17.49
C GLY A 180 8.45 -8.03 16.82
#